data_AF-C1CVA4-F1
#
_entry.id   AF-C1CVA4-F1
#
_cell.length_a   1.000
_cell.length_b   1.000
_cell.length_c   1.000
_cell.angle_alpha   90.00
_cell.angle_beta   90.00
_cell.angle_gamma   90.00
#
_symmetry.space_group_name_H-M   'P 1'
#
loop_
_entity.id
_entity.type
_entity.pdbx_description
1 polymer ?
#
loop_
_entity_poly.entity_id
_entity_poly.type
_entity_poly.pdbx_seq_one_letter_code
_entity_poly.pdbx_strand_id
1 'polypeptide(L)'
;MSAAPRLSSSNRPLMLAPAVQAFVRGLADTQQAQAEATLMALDEYLGGTSPLLAYTRLTGDAWVRTLPEADRPDAHTLLDQFRGFLRDNGWLDAARPVNQFD
;
A
#
# COMPACT_ATOMS: atom_id res chain seq x y z
N MET A 1 14.93 -5.56 4.02
CA MET A 1 13.47 -5.30 3.98
C MET A 1 13.18 -4.13 4.91
N SER A 2 12.46 -3.12 4.43
CA SER A 2 12.18 -1.89 5.21
C SER A 2 10.99 -2.11 6.15
N ALA A 3 11.25 -2.06 7.45
CA ALA A 3 10.20 -2.11 8.46
C ALA A 3 9.34 -0.84 8.45
N ALA A 4 8.11 -0.92 8.99
CA ALA A 4 7.26 0.25 9.15
C ALA A 4 7.96 1.35 9.99
N PRO A 5 7.74 2.64 9.68
CA PRO A 5 8.30 3.73 10.45
C PRO A 5 7.83 3.62 11.92
N ARG A 6 8.78 3.61 12.85
CA ARG A 6 8.51 3.72 14.28
C ARG A 6 7.97 5.13 14.52
N LEU A 7 6.67 5.27 14.75
CA LEU A 7 6.05 6.57 14.92
C LEU A 7 6.53 7.24 16.22
N SER A 8 7.36 8.27 16.09
CA SER A 8 7.56 9.28 17.11
C SER A 8 6.39 10.28 17.03
N SER A 9 5.43 10.20 17.96
CA SER A 9 4.49 11.25 18.41
C SER A 9 3.70 12.08 17.38
N SER A 10 3.68 11.70 16.09
CA SER A 10 3.08 12.52 15.04
C SER A 10 1.68 12.03 14.71
N ASN A 11 0.65 12.79 15.09
CA ASN A 11 -0.78 12.54 14.83
C ASN A 11 -1.18 12.63 13.34
N ARG A 12 -0.27 12.35 12.40
CA ARG A 12 -0.54 12.37 10.96
C ARG A 12 -0.75 10.95 10.46
N PRO A 13 -1.76 10.71 9.59
CA PRO A 13 -1.97 9.40 9.02
C PRO A 13 -0.75 8.97 8.20
N LEU A 14 -0.35 7.71 8.33
CA LEU A 14 0.62 7.10 7.41
C LEU A 14 0.00 7.09 6.01
N MET A 15 0.75 7.57 5.03
CA MET A 15 0.31 7.63 3.63
C MET A 15 0.65 6.33 2.90
N LEU A 16 -0.09 6.06 1.83
CA LEU A 16 0.11 4.87 0.98
C LEU A 16 1.44 4.93 0.23
N ALA A 17 1.79 6.08 -0.36
CA ALA A 17 2.98 6.20 -1.20
C ALA A 17 4.32 5.80 -0.52
N PRO A 18 4.63 6.21 0.73
CA PRO A 18 5.81 5.72 1.45
C PRO A 18 5.84 4.19 1.64
N ALA A 19 4.69 3.56 1.86
CA ALA A 19 4.59 2.12 2.01
C ALA A 19 4.82 1.40 0.67
N VAL A 20 4.32 1.97 -0.43
CA VAL A 20 4.60 1.50 -1.80
C VAL A 20 6.10 1.55 -2.08
N GLN A 21 6.76 2.67 -1.80
CA GLN A 21 8.21 2.81 -1.98
C GLN A 21 9.00 1.79 -1.16
N ALA A 22 8.58 1.53 0.08
CA ALA A 22 9.21 0.52 0.92
C ALA A 22 9.05 -0.91 0.37
N PHE A 23 7.88 -1.23 -0.18
CA PHE A 23 7.60 -2.52 -0.82
C PHE A 23 8.41 -2.69 -2.11
N VAL A 24 8.37 -1.71 -3.01
CA VAL A 24 9.05 -1.75 -4.31
C VAL A 24 10.56 -1.96 -4.15
N ARG A 25 11.20 -1.29 -3.19
CA ARG A 25 12.63 -1.49 -2.87
C ARG A 25 12.98 -2.92 -2.42
N GLY A 26 11.99 -3.71 -2.00
CA GLY A 26 12.15 -5.11 -1.64
C GLY A 26 12.02 -6.08 -2.82
N LEU A 27 11.59 -5.61 -3.99
CA LEU A 27 11.42 -6.42 -5.21
C LEU A 27 12.72 -6.45 -6.03
N ALA A 28 12.79 -7.42 -6.96
CA ALA A 28 13.84 -7.44 -7.97
C ALA A 28 13.71 -6.25 -8.92
N ASP A 29 14.85 -5.71 -9.39
CA ASP A 29 14.95 -4.50 -10.21
C ASP A 29 13.98 -4.49 -11.41
N THR A 30 13.88 -5.63 -12.11
CA THR A 30 13.00 -5.81 -13.27
C THR A 30 11.50 -5.67 -12.97
N GLN A 31 11.10 -5.81 -11.70
CA GLN A 31 9.71 -5.73 -11.26
C GLN A 31 9.38 -4.38 -10.62
N GLN A 32 10.39 -3.57 -10.26
CA GLN A 32 10.20 -2.37 -9.46
C GLN A 32 9.35 -1.33 -10.18
N ALA A 33 9.71 -0.98 -11.42
CA ALA A 33 9.03 0.05 -12.19
C ALA A 33 7.55 -0.31 -12.44
N GLN A 34 7.27 -1.57 -12.79
CA GLN A 34 5.90 -2.02 -13.03
C GLN A 34 5.09 -2.03 -11.73
N ALA A 35 5.66 -2.53 -10.64
CA ALA A 35 4.99 -2.57 -9.34
C ALA A 35 4.70 -1.17 -8.81
N GLU A 36 5.65 -0.25 -8.94
CA GLU A 36 5.51 1.15 -8.55
C GLU A 36 4.39 1.83 -9.36
N ALA A 37 4.44 1.76 -10.69
CA ALA A 37 3.41 2.35 -11.55
C ALA A 37 2.01 1.82 -11.22
N THR A 38 1.89 0.50 -11.03
CA THR A 38 0.63 -0.17 -10.69
C THR A 38 0.08 0.31 -9.35
N LEU A 39 0.93 0.40 -8.31
CA LEU A 39 0.51 0.83 -6.97
C LEU A 39 0.31 2.35 -6.85
N MET A 40 1.00 3.16 -7.65
CA MET A 40 0.76 4.61 -7.76
C MET A 40 -0.58 4.89 -8.43
N ALA A 41 -0.93 4.16 -9.49
CA ALA A 41 -2.25 4.27 -10.12
C ALA A 41 -3.41 3.91 -9.17
N LEU A 42 -3.17 2.98 -8.24
CA LEU A 42 -4.10 2.71 -7.14
C LEU A 42 -4.20 3.91 -6.18
N ASP A 43 -3.09 4.54 -5.78
CA ASP A 43 -3.12 5.74 -4.93
C ASP A 43 -3.90 6.88 -5.60
N GLU A 44 -3.68 7.10 -6.90
CA GLU A 44 -4.43 8.07 -7.70
C GLU A 44 -5.94 7.75 -7.72
N TYR A 45 -6.31 6.49 -7.92
CA TYR A 45 -7.72 6.06 -7.86
C TYR A 45 -8.36 6.33 -6.49
N LEU A 46 -7.57 6.26 -5.42
CA LEU A 46 -8.01 6.54 -4.06
C LEU A 46 -7.98 8.04 -3.70
N GLY A 47 -7.49 8.92 -4.58
CA GLY A 47 -7.44 10.37 -4.40
C GLY A 47 -6.05 11.03 -4.45
N GLY A 48 -4.98 10.29 -4.76
CA GLY A 48 -3.66 10.84 -5.09
C GLY A 48 -2.86 11.43 -3.91
N THR A 49 -3.23 11.11 -2.67
CA THR A 49 -2.47 11.29 -1.42
C THR A 49 -3.18 10.47 -0.35
N SER A 50 -3.43 9.20 -0.63
CA SER A 50 -4.40 8.45 0.18
C SER A 50 -3.73 7.94 1.46
N PRO A 51 -4.41 8.06 2.63
CA PRO A 51 -3.96 7.39 3.84
C PRO A 51 -3.82 5.90 3.58
N LEU A 52 -2.83 5.25 4.19
CA LEU A 52 -2.63 3.80 4.08
C LEU A 52 -3.89 3.02 4.47
N LEU A 53 -4.68 3.54 5.43
CA LEU A 53 -5.95 2.93 5.85
C LEU A 53 -7.08 3.05 4.81
N ALA A 54 -6.98 3.93 3.82
CA ALA A 54 -7.90 3.96 2.68
C ALA A 54 -7.68 2.76 1.75
N TYR A 55 -6.48 2.18 1.75
CA TYR A 55 -6.20 0.92 1.09
C TYR A 55 -6.73 -0.25 1.91
N THR A 56 -7.81 -0.84 1.41
CA THR A 56 -8.46 -2.03 1.97
C THR A 56 -8.54 -3.11 0.89
N ARG A 57 -8.90 -4.33 1.27
CA ARG A 57 -9.14 -5.39 0.27
C ARG A 57 -10.27 -4.96 -0.69
N LEU A 58 -11.34 -4.40 -0.13
CA LEU A 58 -12.49 -3.96 -0.90
C LEU A 58 -12.14 -2.86 -1.92
N THR A 59 -11.38 -1.85 -1.50
CA THR A 59 -10.98 -0.75 -2.39
C THR A 59 -9.97 -1.20 -3.43
N GLY A 60 -9.07 -2.13 -3.09
CA GLY A 60 -8.18 -2.78 -4.06
C GLY A 60 -8.94 -3.60 -5.11
N ASP A 61 -9.88 -4.45 -4.68
CA ASP A 61 -10.76 -5.22 -5.57
C ASP A 61 -11.61 -4.32 -6.47
N ALA A 62 -12.12 -3.20 -5.94
CA ALA A 62 -12.88 -2.22 -6.71
C ALA A 62 -12.04 -1.58 -7.82
N TRP A 63 -10.80 -1.21 -7.50
CA TRP A 63 -9.85 -0.68 -8.49
C TRP A 63 -9.45 -1.72 -9.53
N VAL A 64 -9.17 -2.97 -9.15
CA VAL A 64 -8.81 -4.01 -10.13
C VAL A 64 -9.92 -4.22 -11.17
N ARG A 65 -11.18 -4.07 -10.78
CA ARG A 65 -12.32 -4.16 -11.73
C ARG A 65 -12.34 -3.05 -12.77
N THR A 66 -11.68 -1.91 -12.53
CA THR A 66 -11.55 -0.84 -13.52
C THR A 66 -10.45 -1.11 -14.55
N LEU A 67 -9.57 -2.08 -14.29
CA LEU A 67 -8.49 -2.45 -15.20
C LEU A 67 -9.00 -3.34 -16.36
N PRO A 68 -8.29 -3.34 -17.51
CA PRO A 68 -8.52 -4.30 -18.58
C PRO A 68 -8.42 -5.73 -18.06
N GLU A 69 -9.24 -6.64 -18.59
CA GLU A 69 -9.34 -8.03 -18.10
C GLU A 69 -8.00 -8.78 -18.11
N ALA A 70 -7.12 -8.47 -19.08
CA ALA A 70 -5.79 -9.04 -19.20
C ALA A 70 -4.86 -8.66 -18.03
N ASP A 71 -5.03 -7.46 -17.45
CA ASP A 71 -4.15 -6.94 -16.39
C ASP A 71 -4.65 -7.27 -14.97
N ARG A 72 -5.92 -7.67 -14.83
CA ARG A 72 -6.52 -8.02 -13.54
C ARG A 72 -5.79 -9.11 -12.76
N PRO A 73 -5.35 -10.25 -13.34
CA PRO A 73 -4.69 -11.30 -12.57
C PRO A 73 -3.35 -10.85 -11.99
N ASP A 74 -2.54 -10.14 -12.77
CA ASP A 74 -1.27 -9.57 -12.31
C ASP A 74 -1.48 -8.52 -11.23
N ALA A 75 -2.45 -7.62 -11.41
CA ALA A 75 -2.81 -6.62 -10.41
C ALA A 75 -3.27 -7.29 -9.10
N HIS A 76 -4.13 -8.31 -9.15
CA HIS A 76 -4.55 -9.06 -7.96
C HIS A 76 -3.36 -9.69 -7.23
N THR A 77 -2.44 -10.31 -7.97
CA THR A 77 -1.26 -10.96 -7.42
C THR A 77 -0.32 -9.95 -6.74
N LEU A 78 -0.15 -8.78 -7.35
CA LEU A 78 0.64 -7.70 -6.76
C LEU A 78 -0.01 -7.15 -5.49
N LEU A 79 -1.32 -6.93 -5.50
CA LEU A 79 -2.04 -6.41 -4.33
C LEU A 79 -2.01 -7.39 -3.15
N ASP A 80 -2.10 -8.70 -3.40
CA ASP A 80 -2.00 -9.70 -2.33
C ASP A 80 -0.60 -9.70 -1.70
N GLN A 81 0.46 -9.64 -2.52
CA GLN A 81 1.85 -9.50 -2.05
C GLN A 81 2.06 -8.22 -1.25
N PHE A 82 1.56 -7.08 -1.77
CA PHE A 82 1.69 -5.80 -1.09
C PHE A 82 0.97 -5.82 0.26
N ARG A 83 -0.27 -6.33 0.32
CA ARG A 83 -1.01 -6.50 1.58
C ARG A 83 -0.29 -7.43 2.55
N GLY A 84 0.30 -8.51 2.04
CA GLY A 84 1.15 -9.42 2.81
C GLY A 84 2.32 -8.68 3.45
N PHE A 85 3.06 -7.90 2.66
CA PHE A 85 4.16 -7.07 3.13
C PHE A 85 3.73 -6.08 4.22
N LEU A 86 2.62 -5.35 4.01
CA LEU A 86 2.11 -4.38 4.98
C LEU A 86 1.77 -5.04 6.33
N ARG A 87 1.18 -6.24 6.30
CA ARG A 87 0.84 -7.00 7.50
C ARG A 87 2.10 -7.49 8.22
N ASP A 88 3.00 -8.13 7.47
CA ASP A 88 4.21 -8.76 8.02
C ASP A 88 5.18 -7.74 8.65
N ASN A 89 5.24 -6.54 8.07
CA ASN A 89 6.13 -5.47 8.53
C ASN A 89 5.42 -4.45 9.46
N GLY A 90 4.19 -4.74 9.90
CA GLY A 90 3.46 -3.94 10.89
C GLY A 90 2.95 -2.58 10.40
N TRP A 91 2.91 -2.32 9.09
CA TRP A 91 2.47 -1.04 8.53
C TRP A 91 1.01 -0.74 8.83
N LEU A 92 0.13 -1.76 8.76
CA LEU A 92 -1.29 -1.59 9.05
C LEU A 92 -1.55 -1.30 10.53
N ASP A 93 -0.72 -1.85 11.41
CA ASP A 93 -0.80 -1.60 12.86
C ASP A 93 -0.30 -0.19 13.18
N ALA A 94 0.85 0.18 12.63
CA ALA A 94 1.42 1.53 12.77
C ALA A 94 0.49 2.61 12.20
N ALA A 95 -0.31 2.32 11.16
CA ALA A 95 -1.22 3.30 10.57
C ALA A 95 -2.49 3.54 11.40
N ARG A 96 -2.79 2.68 12.38
CA ARG A 96 -3.94 2.89 13.25
C ARG A 96 -3.70 4.13 14.12
N PRO A 97 -4.68 5.04 14.24
CA PRO A 97 -4.58 6.12 15.20
C PRO A 97 -4.45 5.50 16.58
N VAL A 98 -3.33 5.78 17.24
CA VAL A 98 -3.13 5.42 18.64
C VAL A 98 -4.01 6.37 19.44
N ASN A 99 -5.28 6.03 19.64
CA ASN A 99 -6.07 6.64 20.70
C ASN A 99 -5.42 6.19 22.02
N GLN A 100 -4.42 6.95 22.47
CA GLN A 100 -4.05 6.96 23.88
C GLN A 100 -5.22 7.61 24.59
N PHE A 101 -6.13 6.78 25.10
CA PHE A 101 -6.96 7.17 26.23
C PHE A 101 -6.00 7.33 27.42
N ASP A 102 -5.78 8.58 27.84
CA ASP A 102 -5.51 8.92 29.23
C ASP A 102 -6.87 9.12 29.92
#